data_AF-A0AB36WP21-F1
#
_entry.id   AF-A0AB36WP21-F1
#
_cell.length_a   1.000
_cell.length_b   1.000
_cell.length_c   1.000
_cell.angle_alpha   90.00
_cell.angle_beta   90.00
_cell.angle_gamma   90.00
#
_symmetry.space_group_name_H-M   'P 1'
#
loop_
_entity.id
_entity.type
_entity.pdbx_description
1 polymer ?
#
loop_
_entity_poly.entity_id
_entity_poly.type
_entity_poly.pdbx_seq_one_letter_code
_entity_poly.pdbx_strand_id
1 'polypeptide(L)'
;MFKEYTQYDGLALAALVNSGEVSAKELLDAAVHQANQINPKLNAIVHRFDERAYNAAQAGLPSGVFTGVPYLLKDLSFSFADEPITMGSRSVNIISEKDSEIVKRMKATGVNTFGKTNTPEFGLIITTEPKAHGATHNPFKKGYSSGGSSGGSAAAVASGIVPMAGGGDGGGSIRFPSAWCGTFGLKPSRGRNPMGPNLGEGWEGAVADHVITRSVRDSAAMLDAISGAEIGAPYVIAPPDGTFLQAAMRAPRKLKIALHQQPLIANTTVDKEVLAVLEQTAKQLESMGHEVVPAEPNINIEQFWHDFIVVVCAHTAFTIDNIEREFGVDHVKNLEPQTYNMALLGRSLSAVDLAHAKHGWHHSQYQTGLLLEDYDMILCPTVPTPAVKHGVLPPSRMDEMMMRSAEVLNKGFNMGRYAFSSGMIEKLSAPVLGKMGFTLLGNVTGLPAMSVPVGMSKNGLPIGMQLIGRMNDEATLFSVAGEMERAGLFTKHAFEK
;
A
#
# COMPACT_ATOMS: atom_id res chain seq x y z
N MET A 1 -23.59 -22.60 1.57
CA MET A 1 -22.25 -21.97 1.66
C MET A 1 -21.44 -22.48 0.49
N PHE A 2 -21.01 -21.57 -0.38
CA PHE A 2 -20.23 -21.87 -1.58
C PHE A 2 -18.82 -22.33 -1.20
N LYS A 3 -18.49 -23.61 -1.42
CA LYS A 3 -17.24 -24.22 -0.90
C LYS A 3 -16.04 -23.90 -1.77
N GLU A 4 -16.27 -23.65 -3.05
CA GLU A 4 -15.29 -23.37 -4.07
C GLU A 4 -14.87 -21.89 -4.08
N TYR A 5 -15.36 -21.08 -3.13
CA TYR A 5 -15.14 -19.63 -3.02
C TYR A 5 -13.69 -19.17 -3.27
N THR A 6 -12.71 -19.86 -2.68
CA THR A 6 -11.30 -19.48 -2.80
C THR A 6 -10.64 -19.89 -4.12
N GLN A 7 -11.31 -20.69 -4.95
CA GLN A 7 -10.83 -21.11 -6.28
C GLN A 7 -11.03 -20.03 -7.35
N TYR A 8 -11.81 -18.99 -7.05
CA TYR A 8 -12.17 -17.92 -7.96
C TYR A 8 -11.55 -16.60 -7.50
N ASP A 9 -11.13 -15.75 -8.44
CA ASP A 9 -10.84 -14.35 -8.17
C ASP A 9 -12.11 -13.49 -8.23
N GLY A 10 -12.01 -12.19 -8.00
CA GLY A 10 -13.14 -11.27 -7.92
C GLY A 10 -13.97 -11.24 -9.20
N LEU A 11 -13.35 -11.11 -10.36
CA LEU A 11 -14.06 -11.11 -11.65
C LEU A 11 -14.79 -12.43 -11.89
N ALA A 12 -14.17 -13.58 -11.57
CA ALA A 12 -14.84 -14.86 -11.74
C ALA A 12 -16.00 -15.06 -10.75
N LEU A 13 -15.86 -14.59 -9.51
CA LEU A 13 -16.97 -14.58 -8.55
C LEU A 13 -18.14 -13.70 -9.03
N ALA A 14 -17.83 -12.52 -9.58
CA ALA A 14 -18.85 -11.64 -10.17
C ALA A 14 -19.55 -12.30 -11.37
N ALA A 15 -18.83 -13.06 -12.18
CA ALA A 15 -19.40 -13.81 -13.30
C ALA A 15 -20.41 -14.87 -12.83
N LEU A 16 -20.12 -15.59 -11.74
CA LEU A 16 -21.05 -16.57 -11.15
C LEU A 16 -22.32 -15.90 -10.59
N VAL A 17 -22.19 -14.68 -10.04
CA VAL A 17 -23.36 -13.90 -9.60
C VAL A 17 -24.20 -13.47 -10.79
N ASN A 18 -23.56 -13.00 -11.87
CA ASN A 18 -24.24 -12.55 -13.07
C ASN A 18 -24.92 -13.69 -13.85
N SER A 19 -24.38 -14.91 -13.81
CA SER A 19 -25.00 -16.09 -14.42
C SER A 19 -26.11 -16.69 -13.55
N GLY A 20 -26.24 -16.26 -12.29
CA GLY A 20 -27.20 -16.80 -11.32
C GLY A 20 -26.78 -18.15 -10.71
N GLU A 21 -25.54 -18.58 -10.92
CA GLU A 21 -24.98 -19.81 -10.33
C GLU A 21 -24.80 -19.69 -8.82
N VAL A 22 -24.49 -18.48 -8.32
CA VAL A 22 -24.44 -18.15 -6.90
C VAL A 22 -25.07 -16.78 -6.65
N SER A 23 -25.58 -16.54 -5.46
CA SER A 23 -26.05 -15.23 -5.03
C SER A 23 -24.96 -14.39 -4.35
N ALA A 24 -25.10 -13.06 -4.36
CA ALA A 24 -24.25 -12.16 -3.58
C ALA A 24 -24.25 -12.52 -2.08
N LYS A 25 -25.38 -13.01 -1.56
CA LYS A 25 -25.49 -13.49 -0.18
C LYS A 25 -24.65 -14.74 0.05
N GLU A 26 -24.65 -15.71 -0.86
CA GLU A 26 -23.85 -16.93 -0.71
C GLU A 26 -22.34 -16.64 -0.74
N LEU A 27 -21.92 -15.65 -1.55
CA LEU A 27 -20.54 -15.17 -1.52
C LEU A 27 -20.21 -14.47 -0.20
N LEU A 28 -21.10 -13.61 0.32
CA LEU A 28 -20.92 -12.98 1.61
C LEU A 28 -20.88 -14.02 2.75
N ASP A 29 -21.76 -15.02 2.74
CA ASP A 29 -21.77 -16.13 3.71
C ASP A 29 -20.40 -16.84 3.72
N ALA A 30 -19.80 -17.09 2.55
CA ALA A 30 -18.49 -17.71 2.42
C ALA A 30 -17.37 -16.81 2.98
N ALA A 31 -17.35 -15.51 2.63
CA ALA A 31 -16.36 -14.56 3.14
C ALA A 31 -16.47 -14.36 4.66
N VAL A 32 -17.69 -14.22 5.19
CA VAL A 32 -17.95 -14.11 6.63
C VAL A 32 -17.53 -15.37 7.37
N HIS A 33 -17.77 -16.55 6.78
CA HIS A 33 -17.27 -17.81 7.32
C HIS A 33 -15.75 -17.85 7.39
N GLN A 34 -15.06 -17.51 6.31
CA GLN A 34 -13.60 -17.42 6.27
C GLN A 34 -13.08 -16.42 7.31
N ALA A 35 -13.69 -15.24 7.42
CA ALA A 35 -13.34 -14.24 8.42
C ALA A 35 -13.49 -14.79 9.85
N ASN A 36 -14.57 -15.50 10.16
CA ASN A 36 -14.80 -16.08 11.48
C ASN A 36 -13.75 -17.15 11.85
N GLN A 37 -13.31 -17.94 10.88
CA GLN A 37 -12.33 -19.01 11.10
C GLN A 37 -10.89 -18.50 11.19
N ILE A 38 -10.55 -17.51 10.36
CA ILE A 38 -9.16 -17.13 10.11
C ILE A 38 -8.79 -15.84 10.86
N ASN A 39 -9.67 -14.85 10.88
CA ASN A 39 -9.35 -13.53 11.44
C ASN A 39 -8.90 -13.57 12.92
N PRO A 40 -9.45 -14.43 13.82
CA PRO A 40 -8.94 -14.52 15.20
C PRO A 40 -7.45 -14.89 15.31
N LYS A 41 -6.87 -15.51 14.28
CA LYS A 41 -5.44 -15.85 14.23
C LYS A 41 -4.58 -14.76 13.59
N LEU A 42 -5.19 -13.93 12.75
CA LEU A 42 -4.49 -12.92 11.94
C LEU A 42 -4.64 -11.51 12.48
N ASN A 43 -5.79 -11.16 13.06
CA ASN A 43 -6.17 -9.79 13.39
C ASN A 43 -6.05 -8.85 12.17
N ALA A 44 -6.60 -9.28 11.04
CA ALA A 44 -6.58 -8.55 9.78
C ALA A 44 -7.76 -7.56 9.67
N ILE A 45 -8.95 -7.94 10.16
CA ILE A 45 -10.19 -7.15 10.18
C ILE A 45 -10.43 -6.67 11.61
N VAL A 46 -10.55 -5.35 11.79
CA VAL A 46 -10.68 -4.69 13.10
C VAL A 46 -12.06 -4.11 13.35
N HIS A 47 -12.84 -3.87 12.29
CA HIS A 47 -14.21 -3.39 12.37
C HIS A 47 -15.09 -4.17 11.39
N ARG A 48 -16.23 -4.69 11.86
CA ARG A 48 -17.17 -5.48 11.05
C ARG A 48 -18.54 -4.84 11.06
N PHE A 49 -19.21 -4.88 9.92
CA PHE A 49 -20.59 -4.41 9.73
C PHE A 49 -21.36 -5.41 8.86
N ASP A 50 -21.28 -6.69 9.25
CA ASP A 50 -21.85 -7.81 8.50
C ASP A 50 -23.34 -7.66 8.22
N GLU A 51 -24.14 -7.23 9.22
CA GLU A 51 -25.59 -7.06 9.07
C GLU A 51 -25.92 -6.05 7.97
N ARG A 52 -25.17 -4.95 7.90
CA ARG A 52 -25.30 -3.95 6.84
C ARG A 52 -25.00 -4.55 5.47
N ALA A 53 -23.97 -5.38 5.37
CA ALA A 53 -23.61 -6.07 4.12
C ALA A 53 -24.65 -7.13 3.70
N TYR A 54 -25.28 -7.81 4.66
CA TYR A 54 -26.40 -8.73 4.38
C TYR A 54 -27.64 -7.98 3.90
N ASN A 55 -27.98 -6.88 4.55
CA ASN A 55 -29.10 -6.02 4.14
C ASN A 55 -28.86 -5.46 2.73
N ALA A 56 -27.65 -5.05 2.40
CA ALA A 56 -27.29 -4.61 1.05
C ALA A 56 -27.40 -5.73 0.01
N ALA A 57 -26.92 -6.95 0.33
CA ALA A 57 -27.07 -8.11 -0.55
C ALA A 57 -28.54 -8.48 -0.79
N GLN A 58 -29.42 -8.29 0.20
CA GLN A 58 -30.85 -8.55 0.09
C GLN A 58 -31.61 -7.44 -0.66
N ALA A 59 -31.29 -6.18 -0.39
CA ALA A 59 -31.94 -5.03 -1.03
C ALA A 59 -31.54 -4.85 -2.49
N GLY A 60 -30.36 -5.38 -2.87
CA GLY A 60 -29.77 -5.24 -4.19
C GLY A 60 -28.56 -4.31 -4.16
N LEU A 61 -27.43 -4.83 -4.64
CA LEU A 61 -26.19 -4.07 -4.80
C LEU A 61 -26.22 -3.28 -6.12
N PRO A 62 -25.46 -2.18 -6.24
CA PRO A 62 -25.23 -1.53 -7.52
C PRO A 62 -24.75 -2.55 -8.57
N SER A 63 -25.27 -2.45 -9.79
CA SER A 63 -24.79 -3.28 -10.89
C SER A 63 -23.48 -2.71 -11.43
N GLY A 64 -22.42 -3.52 -11.37
CA GLY A 64 -21.09 -3.20 -11.88
C GLY A 64 -20.23 -4.44 -12.09
N VAL A 65 -18.98 -4.21 -12.47
CA VAL A 65 -18.00 -5.25 -12.85
C VAL A 65 -17.71 -6.28 -11.73
N PHE A 66 -18.00 -5.93 -10.48
CA PHE A 66 -17.80 -6.78 -9.29
C PHE A 66 -19.08 -6.98 -8.47
N THR A 67 -20.25 -6.96 -9.12
CA THR A 67 -21.54 -7.15 -8.45
C THR A 67 -21.52 -8.38 -7.54
N GLY A 68 -21.79 -8.19 -6.24
CA GLY A 68 -21.90 -9.25 -5.25
C GLY A 68 -20.58 -9.74 -4.64
N VAL A 69 -19.43 -9.25 -5.11
CA VAL A 69 -18.12 -9.72 -4.63
C VAL A 69 -17.83 -9.18 -3.22
N PRO A 70 -17.54 -10.02 -2.22
CA PRO A 70 -17.21 -9.58 -0.86
C PRO A 70 -15.92 -8.75 -0.81
N TYR A 71 -15.93 -7.68 -0.03
CA TYR A 71 -14.87 -6.68 -0.03
C TYR A 71 -14.57 -6.11 1.35
N LEU A 72 -13.34 -5.62 1.54
CA LEU A 72 -12.88 -4.97 2.75
C LEU A 72 -12.17 -3.66 2.39
N LEU A 73 -12.27 -2.68 3.29
CA LEU A 73 -11.59 -1.39 3.14
C LEU A 73 -10.49 -1.25 4.18
N LYS A 74 -9.36 -0.63 3.82
CA LYS A 74 -8.38 -0.21 4.83
C LYS A 74 -9.02 0.79 5.77
N ASP A 75 -8.75 0.69 7.07
CA ASP A 75 -9.21 1.67 8.06
C ASP A 75 -8.41 3.00 8.00
N LEU A 76 -8.10 3.49 6.79
CA LEU A 76 -7.39 4.75 6.52
C LEU A 76 -7.71 5.19 5.09
N SER A 77 -8.01 6.47 4.86
CA SER A 77 -8.47 7.09 3.58
C SER A 77 -9.88 6.69 3.11
N PHE A 78 -10.36 5.50 3.44
CA PHE A 78 -11.65 4.98 2.96
C PHE A 78 -12.82 5.30 3.91
N SER A 79 -13.24 6.57 3.95
CA SER A 79 -14.50 6.94 4.61
C SER A 79 -15.67 6.23 3.94
N PHE A 80 -16.37 5.41 4.71
CA PHE A 80 -17.58 4.69 4.30
C PHE A 80 -18.71 5.22 5.17
N ALA A 81 -19.73 5.79 4.55
CA ALA A 81 -20.78 6.54 5.24
C ALA A 81 -21.33 5.76 6.44
N ASP A 82 -21.39 6.40 7.60
CA ASP A 82 -21.89 5.88 8.87
C ASP A 82 -21.05 4.77 9.52
N GLU A 83 -19.88 4.42 8.96
CA GLU A 83 -18.94 3.46 9.59
C GLU A 83 -17.69 4.17 10.13
N PRO A 84 -17.30 3.90 11.39
CA PRO A 84 -16.16 4.55 12.05
C PRO A 84 -14.84 4.30 11.33
N ILE A 85 -13.99 5.32 11.25
CA ILE A 85 -12.59 5.22 10.85
C ILE A 85 -11.68 5.60 12.01
N THR A 86 -10.78 4.69 12.40
CA THR A 86 -9.87 4.91 13.55
C THR A 86 -8.43 5.16 13.14
N MET A 87 -8.08 4.89 11.88
CA MET A 87 -6.74 5.15 11.34
C MET A 87 -5.63 4.44 12.13
N GLY A 88 -5.93 3.26 12.68
CA GLY A 88 -5.00 2.51 13.52
C GLY A 88 -4.65 3.20 14.85
N SER A 89 -5.40 4.25 15.24
CA SER A 89 -5.08 5.11 16.37
C SER A 89 -6.08 4.95 17.52
N ARG A 90 -5.61 5.23 18.73
CA ARG A 90 -6.49 5.45 19.91
C ARG A 90 -6.94 6.91 20.01
N SER A 91 -6.41 7.78 19.16
CA SER A 91 -6.67 9.22 19.15
C SER A 91 -7.93 9.58 18.38
N VAL A 92 -8.43 8.77 17.46
CA VAL A 92 -9.57 9.17 16.61
C VAL A 92 -10.55 8.02 16.41
N ASN A 93 -11.82 8.39 16.29
CA ASN A 93 -12.91 7.49 15.91
C ASN A 93 -13.93 8.32 15.12
N ILE A 94 -13.65 8.54 13.84
CA ILE A 94 -14.37 9.51 13.01
C ILE A 94 -15.51 8.78 12.30
N ILE A 95 -16.73 9.31 12.40
CA ILE A 95 -17.88 8.82 11.64
C ILE A 95 -18.25 9.91 10.64
N SER A 96 -18.13 9.59 9.35
CA SER A 96 -18.54 10.49 8.28
C SER A 96 -19.92 10.10 7.77
N GLU A 97 -20.79 11.08 7.54
CA GLU A 97 -22.10 10.88 6.88
C GLU A 97 -21.98 10.64 5.36
N LYS A 98 -20.76 10.74 4.81
CA LYS A 98 -20.50 10.65 3.37
C LYS A 98 -19.38 9.66 3.08
N ASP A 99 -19.50 9.02 1.93
CA ASP A 99 -18.40 8.26 1.37
C ASP A 99 -17.28 9.20 0.90
N SER A 100 -16.03 8.76 1.05
CA SER A 100 -14.93 9.28 0.24
C SER A 100 -15.19 9.01 -1.25
N GLU A 101 -14.64 9.83 -2.15
CA GLU A 101 -14.92 9.67 -3.58
C GLU A 101 -14.45 8.31 -4.09
N ILE A 102 -13.31 7.80 -3.59
CA ILE A 102 -12.84 6.45 -3.94
C ILE A 102 -13.81 5.35 -3.46
N VAL A 103 -14.37 5.46 -2.25
CA VAL A 103 -15.36 4.49 -1.74
C VAL A 103 -16.65 4.54 -2.54
N LYS A 104 -17.11 5.73 -2.93
CA LYS A 104 -18.28 5.88 -3.80
C LYS A 104 -18.07 5.17 -5.14
N ARG A 105 -16.90 5.33 -5.77
CA ARG A 105 -16.56 4.62 -7.01
C ARG A 105 -16.43 3.12 -6.80
N MET A 106 -15.81 2.68 -5.71
CA MET A 106 -15.76 1.26 -5.34
C MET A 106 -17.17 0.68 -5.18
N LYS A 107 -18.09 1.33 -4.45
CA LYS A 107 -19.49 0.89 -4.32
C LYS A 107 -20.19 0.76 -5.67
N ALA A 108 -19.94 1.67 -6.61
CA ALA A 108 -20.51 1.62 -7.96
C ALA A 108 -20.05 0.40 -8.78
N THR A 109 -18.93 -0.24 -8.40
CA THR A 109 -18.51 -1.51 -9.02
C THR A 109 -19.38 -2.70 -8.61
N GLY A 110 -20.21 -2.55 -7.56
CA GLY A 110 -21.10 -3.58 -7.05
C GLY A 110 -20.50 -4.49 -5.98
N VAL A 111 -19.28 -4.20 -5.51
CA VAL A 111 -18.68 -4.93 -4.36
C VAL A 111 -19.53 -4.81 -3.10
N ASN A 112 -19.58 -5.89 -2.32
CA ASN A 112 -20.27 -5.95 -1.04
C ASN A 112 -19.26 -5.79 0.11
N THR A 113 -19.12 -4.58 0.63
CA THR A 113 -18.18 -4.28 1.71
C THR A 113 -18.76 -4.66 3.06
N PHE A 114 -18.02 -5.41 3.88
CA PHE A 114 -18.52 -5.89 5.19
C PHE A 114 -17.61 -5.59 6.39
N GLY A 115 -16.48 -4.90 6.18
CA GLY A 115 -15.61 -4.52 7.28
C GLY A 115 -14.42 -3.65 6.88
N LYS A 116 -13.64 -3.24 7.90
CA LYS A 116 -12.38 -2.51 7.75
C LYS A 116 -11.19 -3.30 8.27
N THR A 117 -10.08 -3.21 7.56
CA THR A 117 -8.83 -3.91 7.86
C THR A 117 -7.86 -3.04 8.65
N ASN A 118 -7.06 -3.71 9.48
CA ASN A 118 -6.08 -3.10 10.36
C ASN A 118 -4.99 -2.33 9.60
N THR A 119 -4.45 -1.30 10.24
CA THR A 119 -3.37 -0.44 9.74
C THR A 119 -2.61 0.15 10.94
N PRO A 120 -1.29 0.43 10.86
CA PRO A 120 -0.62 1.19 11.92
C PRO A 120 -1.17 2.61 12.01
N GLU A 121 -0.93 3.28 13.15
CA GLU A 121 -1.38 4.64 13.40
C GLU A 121 -1.01 5.59 12.25
N PHE A 122 -2.04 6.18 11.63
CA PHE A 122 -2.01 7.09 10.48
C PHE A 122 -1.24 6.56 9.26
N GLY A 123 -0.98 5.25 9.22
CA GLY A 123 -0.22 4.62 8.16
C GLY A 123 1.27 5.00 8.12
N LEU A 124 1.84 5.48 9.23
CA LEU A 124 3.18 6.08 9.28
C LEU A 124 4.35 5.08 9.32
N ILE A 125 4.08 3.81 9.63
CA ILE A 125 5.12 2.78 9.71
C ILE A 125 4.81 1.59 8.79
N ILE A 126 5.85 0.83 8.47
CA ILE A 126 5.84 -0.28 7.49
C ILE A 126 5.49 -1.65 8.06
N THR A 127 4.86 -1.68 9.23
CA THR A 127 4.33 -2.88 9.87
C THR A 127 2.96 -2.57 10.46
N THR A 128 2.02 -3.52 10.41
CA THR A 128 0.70 -3.35 11.02
C THR A 128 0.72 -3.90 12.45
N GLU A 129 1.29 -3.10 13.36
CA GLU A 129 1.36 -3.39 14.80
C GLU A 129 0.85 -2.21 15.66
N PRO A 130 -0.33 -1.61 15.36
CA PRO A 130 -0.84 -0.48 16.12
C PRO A 130 -1.17 -0.87 17.57
N LYS A 131 -1.01 0.08 18.49
CA LYS A 131 -1.45 -0.06 19.89
C LYS A 131 -2.96 -0.11 20.04
N ALA A 132 -3.71 0.46 19.08
CA ALA A 132 -5.17 0.49 19.12
C ALA A 132 -5.78 -0.91 19.00
N HIS A 133 -5.30 -1.69 18.03
CA HIS A 133 -5.93 -2.94 17.62
C HIS A 133 -5.02 -4.17 17.72
N GLY A 134 -3.73 -3.99 18.05
CA GLY A 134 -2.74 -5.05 18.10
C GLY A 134 -2.20 -5.45 16.72
N ALA A 135 -1.26 -6.38 16.72
CA ALA A 135 -0.53 -6.81 15.52
C ALA A 135 -1.38 -7.63 14.56
N THR A 136 -1.27 -7.34 13.26
CA THR A 136 -1.73 -8.24 12.19
C THR A 136 -0.63 -9.24 11.86
N HIS A 137 -0.93 -10.52 11.94
CA HIS A 137 0.02 -11.58 11.60
C HIS A 137 0.07 -11.89 10.10
N ASN A 138 1.26 -12.25 9.63
CA ASN A 138 1.47 -12.79 8.30
C ASN A 138 0.74 -14.14 8.12
N PRO A 139 -0.08 -14.32 7.08
CA PRO A 139 -0.81 -15.56 6.84
C PRO A 139 0.08 -16.80 6.64
N PHE A 140 1.31 -16.62 6.16
CA PHE A 140 2.26 -17.72 5.99
C PHE A 140 2.94 -18.13 7.30
N LYS A 141 3.01 -17.24 8.28
CA LYS A 141 3.74 -17.49 9.52
C LYS A 141 3.26 -16.59 10.66
N LYS A 142 2.55 -17.18 11.62
CA LYS A 142 2.13 -16.48 12.84
C LYS A 142 3.35 -15.92 13.59
N GLY A 143 3.19 -14.72 14.16
CA GLY A 143 4.25 -13.98 14.84
C GLY A 143 5.21 -13.20 13.93
N TYR A 144 4.95 -13.19 12.62
CA TYR A 144 5.67 -12.37 11.65
C TYR A 144 4.76 -11.25 11.12
N SER A 145 5.38 -10.16 10.71
CA SER A 145 4.72 -8.98 10.17
C SER A 145 4.05 -9.26 8.82
N SER A 146 2.84 -8.73 8.63
CA SER A 146 2.17 -8.67 7.33
C SER A 146 2.65 -7.50 6.46
N GLY A 147 3.64 -6.73 6.92
CA GLY A 147 4.05 -5.46 6.32
C GLY A 147 3.07 -4.35 6.67
N GLY A 148 3.22 -3.20 6.03
CA GLY A 148 2.36 -2.05 6.30
C GLY A 148 2.53 -0.92 5.29
N SER A 149 1.65 0.06 5.31
CA SER A 149 0.55 0.21 6.28
C SER A 149 -0.74 -0.57 5.94
N SER A 150 -0.90 -1.11 4.73
CA SER A 150 -2.09 -1.91 4.34
C SER A 150 -1.95 -3.41 4.68
N GLY A 151 -1.31 -3.74 5.81
CA GLY A 151 -1.01 -5.12 6.21
C GLY A 151 -2.25 -5.95 6.55
N GLY A 152 -3.31 -5.33 7.09
CA GLY A 152 -4.61 -5.98 7.27
C GLY A 152 -5.24 -6.40 5.93
N SER A 153 -5.23 -5.51 4.94
CA SER A 153 -5.74 -5.77 3.59
C SER A 153 -5.00 -6.94 2.93
N ALA A 154 -3.66 -6.91 2.95
CA ALA A 154 -2.85 -7.97 2.36
C ALA A 154 -3.04 -9.32 3.06
N ALA A 155 -3.11 -9.33 4.39
CA ALA A 155 -3.34 -10.54 5.15
C ALA A 155 -4.71 -11.16 4.84
N ALA A 156 -5.77 -10.35 4.75
CA ALA A 156 -7.12 -10.82 4.44
C ALA A 156 -7.24 -11.41 3.02
N VAL A 157 -6.56 -10.79 2.04
CA VAL A 157 -6.52 -11.27 0.66
C VAL A 157 -5.72 -12.57 0.56
N ALA A 158 -4.51 -12.59 1.11
CA ALA A 158 -3.61 -13.74 1.07
C ALA A 158 -4.16 -14.97 1.81
N SER A 159 -5.01 -14.77 2.81
CA SER A 159 -5.65 -15.85 3.56
C SER A 159 -7.00 -16.29 2.99
N GLY A 160 -7.46 -15.70 1.88
CA GLY A 160 -8.68 -16.11 1.20
C GLY A 160 -9.96 -15.68 1.93
N ILE A 161 -9.91 -14.63 2.75
CA ILE A 161 -11.11 -14.03 3.33
C ILE A 161 -11.87 -13.22 2.27
N VAL A 162 -11.15 -12.49 1.42
CA VAL A 162 -11.68 -11.74 0.27
C VAL A 162 -10.76 -11.84 -0.95
N PRO A 163 -11.27 -11.74 -2.19
CA PRO A 163 -10.45 -11.63 -3.42
C PRO A 163 -9.61 -10.36 -3.50
N MET A 164 -10.12 -9.28 -2.91
CA MET A 164 -9.51 -7.97 -2.98
C MET A 164 -9.92 -7.13 -1.78
N ALA A 165 -9.06 -6.18 -1.43
CA ALA A 165 -9.29 -5.22 -0.37
C ALA A 165 -8.66 -3.86 -0.71
N GLY A 166 -9.28 -2.78 -0.26
CA GLY A 166 -8.77 -1.43 -0.41
C GLY A 166 -7.44 -1.24 0.34
N GLY A 167 -6.55 -0.43 -0.22
CA GLY A 167 -5.27 -0.10 0.36
C GLY A 167 -4.78 1.26 -0.10
N GLY A 168 -3.89 1.87 0.69
CA GLY A 168 -3.23 3.14 0.36
C GLY A 168 -1.71 3.01 0.43
N ASP A 169 -1.00 3.76 -0.40
CA ASP A 169 0.45 3.67 -0.61
C ASP A 169 1.10 5.07 -0.68
N GLY A 170 1.72 5.51 0.42
CA GLY A 170 2.51 6.76 0.52
C GLY A 170 4.03 6.57 0.52
N GLY A 171 4.50 5.35 0.80
CA GLY A 171 5.92 4.97 0.79
C GLY A 171 6.15 3.49 0.45
N GLY A 172 5.16 2.82 -0.14
CA GLY A 172 5.13 1.37 -0.35
C GLY A 172 3.95 0.66 0.31
N SER A 173 3.01 1.36 0.93
CA SER A 173 2.02 0.75 1.82
C SER A 173 0.97 -0.17 1.16
N ILE A 174 0.96 -0.31 -0.18
CA ILE A 174 0.27 -1.39 -0.92
C ILE A 174 1.28 -2.47 -1.30
N ARG A 175 2.41 -2.06 -1.89
CA ARG A 175 3.42 -2.96 -2.48
C ARG A 175 4.20 -3.76 -1.43
N PHE A 176 4.61 -3.12 -0.35
CA PHE A 176 5.35 -3.71 0.76
C PHE A 176 4.58 -4.85 1.42
N PRO A 177 3.33 -4.66 1.93
CA PRO A 177 2.58 -5.77 2.50
C PRO A 177 2.22 -6.82 1.44
N SER A 178 2.07 -6.44 0.18
CA SER A 178 1.86 -7.42 -0.90
C SER A 178 3.08 -8.34 -1.10
N ALA A 179 4.28 -7.80 -1.06
CA ALA A 179 5.52 -8.59 -1.14
C ALA A 179 5.69 -9.56 0.03
N TRP A 180 5.30 -9.17 1.25
CA TRP A 180 5.41 -10.01 2.45
C TRP A 180 4.25 -10.98 2.62
N CYS A 181 3.07 -10.67 2.09
CA CYS A 181 1.89 -11.54 2.14
C CYS A 181 1.64 -12.33 0.84
N GLY A 182 2.51 -12.23 -0.17
CA GLY A 182 2.37 -13.01 -1.40
C GLY A 182 1.09 -12.68 -2.19
N THR A 183 0.77 -11.41 -2.31
CA THR A 183 -0.37 -10.90 -3.09
C THR A 183 0.11 -9.97 -4.20
N PHE A 184 -0.79 -9.62 -5.12
CA PHE A 184 -0.53 -8.57 -6.11
C PHE A 184 -0.95 -7.21 -5.55
N GLY A 185 -0.16 -6.17 -5.80
CA GLY A 185 -0.50 -4.83 -5.37
C GLY A 185 0.12 -3.75 -6.26
N LEU A 186 -0.73 -2.82 -6.74
CA LEU A 186 -0.34 -1.70 -7.58
C LEU A 186 -0.51 -0.38 -6.80
N LYS A 187 0.54 0.45 -6.79
CA LYS A 187 0.43 1.90 -6.59
C LYS A 187 0.23 2.54 -7.97
N PRO A 188 -0.95 3.11 -8.27
CA PRO A 188 -1.18 3.73 -9.58
C PRO A 188 -0.41 5.04 -9.73
N SER A 189 -0.40 5.64 -10.92
CA SER A 189 0.23 6.94 -11.14
C SER A 189 -0.38 7.99 -10.21
N ARG A 190 0.44 8.95 -9.79
CA ARG A 190 -0.02 10.10 -9.00
C ARG A 190 -1.21 10.77 -9.73
N GLY A 191 -2.32 10.96 -8.99
CA GLY A 191 -3.61 11.49 -9.48
C GLY A 191 -4.41 10.59 -10.43
N ARG A 192 -4.06 9.31 -10.57
CA ARG A 192 -4.90 8.35 -11.30
C ARG A 192 -6.21 8.05 -10.60
N ASN A 193 -6.14 7.89 -9.27
CA ASN A 193 -7.30 7.66 -8.41
C ASN A 193 -7.56 8.89 -7.53
N PRO A 194 -8.82 9.12 -7.13
CA PRO A 194 -9.21 10.24 -6.28
C PRO A 194 -8.70 10.09 -4.84
N MET A 195 -8.56 11.23 -4.14
CA MET A 195 -8.25 11.35 -2.72
C MET A 195 -9.31 12.15 -1.93
N GLY A 196 -10.28 12.76 -2.61
CA GLY A 196 -11.29 13.61 -2.03
C GLY A 196 -12.40 12.88 -1.25
N PRO A 197 -13.35 13.64 -0.67
CA PRO A 197 -13.51 15.09 -0.86
C PRO A 197 -12.67 15.98 0.08
N ASN A 198 -12.05 15.41 1.12
CA ASN A 198 -11.42 16.20 2.18
C ASN A 198 -9.99 16.65 1.85
N LEU A 199 -9.30 15.94 0.97
CA LEU A 199 -7.93 16.23 0.55
C LEU A 199 -7.84 16.21 -0.97
N GLY A 200 -7.06 17.13 -1.55
CA GLY A 200 -6.70 17.08 -2.97
C GLY A 200 -5.51 16.16 -3.24
N GLU A 201 -4.53 16.11 -2.31
CA GLU A 201 -3.39 15.18 -2.32
C GLU A 201 -2.94 14.87 -0.90
N GLY A 202 -2.41 13.66 -0.68
CA GLY A 202 -1.72 13.27 0.55
C GLY A 202 -0.20 13.31 0.36
N TRP A 203 0.51 13.90 1.33
CA TRP A 203 1.99 14.01 1.35
C TRP A 203 2.55 14.57 0.04
N GLU A 204 2.05 15.73 -0.39
CA GLU A 204 2.47 16.37 -1.64
C GLU A 204 2.33 15.44 -2.87
N GLY A 205 1.30 14.58 -2.89
CA GLY A 205 1.01 13.65 -3.99
C GLY A 205 1.77 12.31 -3.92
N ALA A 206 2.49 12.01 -2.84
CA ALA A 206 3.13 10.71 -2.67
C ALA A 206 2.14 9.57 -2.37
N VAL A 207 1.00 9.90 -1.77
CA VAL A 207 -0.06 8.93 -1.43
C VAL A 207 -0.91 8.62 -2.66
N ALA A 208 -1.12 7.33 -2.92
CA ALA A 208 -2.11 6.85 -3.87
C ALA A 208 -2.90 5.69 -3.28
N ASP A 209 -4.23 5.73 -3.42
CA ASP A 209 -5.14 4.68 -2.99
C ASP A 209 -5.52 3.77 -4.16
N HIS A 210 -5.62 2.47 -3.90
CA HIS A 210 -6.07 1.44 -4.86
C HIS A 210 -6.47 0.16 -4.09
N VAL A 211 -6.14 -1.01 -4.64
CA VAL A 211 -6.45 -2.33 -4.06
C VAL A 211 -5.24 -3.26 -4.00
N ILE A 212 -5.30 -4.19 -3.04
CA ILE A 212 -4.51 -5.42 -3.02
C ILE A 212 -5.41 -6.56 -3.48
N THR A 213 -4.93 -7.40 -4.40
CA THR A 213 -5.75 -8.43 -5.06
C THR A 213 -5.02 -9.78 -5.11
N ARG A 214 -5.80 -10.85 -5.36
CA ARG A 214 -5.26 -12.16 -5.73
C ARG A 214 -4.71 -12.19 -7.14
N SER A 215 -5.47 -11.65 -8.10
CA SER A 215 -5.11 -11.68 -9.51
C SER A 215 -4.76 -10.30 -10.07
N VAL A 216 -3.99 -10.28 -11.16
CA VAL A 216 -3.64 -9.05 -11.88
C VAL A 216 -4.89 -8.41 -12.48
N ARG A 217 -5.77 -9.23 -13.09
CA ARG A 217 -6.97 -8.75 -13.76
C ARG A 217 -8.01 -8.11 -12.83
N ASP A 218 -8.09 -8.56 -11.57
CA ASP A 218 -8.96 -7.90 -10.58
C ASP A 218 -8.48 -6.47 -10.29
N SER A 219 -7.17 -6.28 -10.13
CA SER A 219 -6.58 -4.96 -9.88
C SER A 219 -6.77 -4.02 -11.06
N ALA A 220 -6.63 -4.56 -12.28
CA ALA A 220 -6.81 -3.83 -13.52
C ALA A 220 -8.26 -3.38 -13.73
N ALA A 221 -9.23 -4.30 -13.56
CA ALA A 221 -10.65 -3.97 -13.67
C ALA A 221 -11.13 -3.00 -12.59
N MET A 222 -10.57 -3.08 -11.38
CA MET A 222 -10.85 -2.09 -10.35
C MET A 222 -10.30 -0.71 -10.75
N LEU A 223 -9.09 -0.63 -11.32
CA LEU A 223 -8.51 0.63 -11.75
C LEU A 223 -9.32 1.28 -12.87
N ASP A 224 -9.83 0.48 -13.82
CA ASP A 224 -10.76 0.94 -14.86
C ASP A 224 -11.99 1.63 -14.23
N ALA A 225 -12.51 1.09 -13.14
CA ALA A 225 -13.74 1.56 -12.53
C ALA A 225 -13.57 2.77 -11.58
N ILE A 226 -12.40 2.92 -10.94
CA ILE A 226 -12.20 3.95 -9.92
C ILE A 226 -11.31 5.11 -10.36
N SER A 227 -10.62 4.98 -11.49
CA SER A 227 -9.71 6.02 -11.99
C SER A 227 -10.44 7.24 -12.58
N GLY A 228 -9.72 8.35 -12.68
CA GLY A 228 -10.19 9.60 -13.28
C GLY A 228 -10.26 10.76 -12.29
N ALA A 229 -10.23 11.97 -12.82
CA ALA A 229 -10.29 13.19 -12.01
C ALA A 229 -11.57 13.26 -11.17
N GLU A 230 -11.49 13.93 -10.03
CA GLU A 230 -12.62 14.25 -9.15
C GLU A 230 -12.83 15.76 -9.05
N ILE A 231 -13.92 16.17 -8.41
CA ILE A 231 -14.16 17.58 -8.10
C ILE A 231 -13.06 18.06 -7.16
N GLY A 232 -12.30 19.07 -7.59
CA GLY A 232 -11.18 19.63 -6.82
C GLY A 232 -9.84 18.91 -7.03
N ALA A 233 -9.76 17.97 -7.99
CA ALA A 233 -8.48 17.32 -8.33
C ALA A 233 -7.40 18.36 -8.69
N PRO A 234 -6.18 18.26 -8.13
CA PRO A 234 -5.11 19.22 -8.40
C PRO A 234 -4.63 19.22 -9.85
N TYR A 235 -4.75 18.09 -10.55
CA TYR A 235 -4.45 17.95 -11.97
C TYR A 235 -5.30 16.85 -12.60
N VAL A 236 -5.46 16.94 -13.93
CA VAL A 236 -6.04 15.90 -14.77
C VAL A 236 -4.90 15.20 -15.49
N ILE A 237 -4.75 13.89 -15.30
CA ILE A 237 -3.74 13.09 -16.00
C ILE A 237 -4.28 12.47 -17.28
N ALA A 238 -3.39 12.05 -18.17
CA ALA A 238 -3.76 11.40 -19.42
C ALA A 238 -4.57 10.11 -19.16
N PRO A 239 -5.70 9.90 -19.87
CA PRO A 239 -6.42 8.64 -19.80
C PRO A 239 -5.59 7.50 -20.42
N PRO A 240 -5.85 6.23 -20.06
CA PRO A 240 -5.20 5.10 -20.71
C PRO A 240 -5.68 4.90 -22.16
N ASP A 241 -4.81 4.30 -22.98
CA ASP A 241 -5.20 3.81 -24.31
C ASP A 241 -6.01 2.52 -24.17
N GLY A 242 -7.34 2.64 -24.11
CA GLY A 242 -8.26 1.53 -23.88
C GLY A 242 -8.52 1.30 -22.39
N THR A 243 -8.60 0.04 -21.96
CA THR A 243 -8.82 -0.30 -20.54
C THR A 243 -7.64 -1.10 -19.96
N PHE A 244 -7.40 -0.94 -18.67
CA PHE A 244 -6.38 -1.67 -17.93
C PHE A 244 -6.67 -3.18 -17.90
N LEU A 245 -7.95 -3.58 -17.80
CA LEU A 245 -8.33 -4.99 -17.89
C LEU A 245 -7.93 -5.60 -19.24
N GLN A 246 -8.18 -4.90 -20.35
CA GLN A 246 -7.74 -5.36 -21.67
C GLN A 246 -6.22 -5.48 -21.75
N ALA A 247 -5.49 -4.53 -21.15
CA ALA A 247 -4.03 -4.57 -21.07
C ALA A 247 -3.56 -5.80 -20.27
N ALA A 248 -4.14 -6.08 -19.11
CA ALA A 248 -3.81 -7.24 -18.30
C ALA A 248 -4.02 -8.58 -19.04
N MET A 249 -4.93 -8.63 -20.01
CA MET A 249 -5.29 -9.86 -20.74
C MET A 249 -4.52 -10.08 -22.04
N ARG A 250 -3.65 -9.15 -22.45
CA ARG A 250 -2.80 -9.29 -23.65
C ARG A 250 -1.33 -9.47 -23.29
N ALA A 251 -0.56 -10.03 -24.22
CA ALA A 251 0.89 -10.02 -24.13
C ALA A 251 1.42 -8.62 -24.48
N PRO A 252 2.45 -8.11 -23.78
CA PRO A 252 3.14 -6.88 -24.15
C PRO A 252 3.96 -7.08 -25.43
N ARG A 253 4.39 -5.97 -26.04
CA ARG A 253 5.51 -6.02 -27.00
C ARG A 253 6.80 -6.42 -26.27
N LYS A 254 7.88 -6.69 -27.01
CA LYS A 254 9.22 -6.75 -26.42
C LYS A 254 9.53 -5.43 -25.68
N LEU A 255 9.91 -5.52 -24.41
CA LEU A 255 10.29 -4.39 -23.57
C LEU A 255 11.78 -4.39 -23.31
N LYS A 256 12.33 -3.19 -23.08
CA LYS A 256 13.66 -3.00 -22.50
C LYS A 256 13.54 -2.58 -21.04
N ILE A 257 14.05 -3.39 -20.13
CA ILE A 257 13.79 -3.32 -18.69
C ILE A 257 15.10 -2.97 -17.98
N ALA A 258 15.11 -1.87 -17.23
CA ALA A 258 16.22 -1.49 -16.37
C ALA A 258 16.23 -2.39 -15.12
N LEU A 259 17.32 -3.12 -14.88
CA LEU A 259 17.53 -3.90 -13.68
C LEU A 259 18.18 -3.01 -12.61
N HIS A 260 17.39 -2.62 -11.62
CA HIS A 260 17.82 -1.78 -10.50
C HIS A 260 18.03 -2.65 -9.26
N GLN A 261 19.23 -2.61 -8.70
CA GLN A 261 19.67 -3.50 -7.62
C GLN A 261 20.04 -2.74 -6.36
N GLN A 262 20.35 -1.44 -6.48
CA GLN A 262 20.75 -0.62 -5.34
C GLN A 262 19.54 -0.06 -4.59
N PRO A 263 19.44 -0.26 -3.27
CA PRO A 263 18.40 0.38 -2.48
C PRO A 263 18.63 1.90 -2.42
N LEU A 264 17.56 2.69 -2.49
CA LEU A 264 17.59 4.16 -2.40
C LEU A 264 17.67 4.70 -0.97
N ILE A 265 18.11 3.86 -0.03
CA ILE A 265 18.41 4.24 1.35
C ILE A 265 19.78 3.71 1.69
N ALA A 266 20.67 4.60 2.09
CA ALA A 266 22.06 4.28 2.40
C ALA A 266 22.17 3.20 3.48
N ASN A 267 23.23 2.39 3.41
CA ASN A 267 23.53 1.30 4.36
C ASN A 267 22.45 0.20 4.43
N THR A 268 21.60 0.07 3.41
CA THR A 268 20.62 -1.01 3.31
C THR A 268 21.27 -2.27 2.74
N THR A 269 21.20 -3.38 3.48
CA THR A 269 21.59 -4.70 2.97
C THR A 269 20.39 -5.42 2.37
N VAL A 270 20.55 -5.94 1.15
CA VAL A 270 19.57 -6.81 0.50
C VAL A 270 19.88 -8.27 0.82
N ASP A 271 18.86 -9.02 1.23
CA ASP A 271 18.96 -10.44 1.53
C ASP A 271 19.38 -11.23 0.27
N LYS A 272 20.24 -12.23 0.45
CA LYS A 272 20.72 -13.07 -0.66
C LYS A 272 19.58 -13.84 -1.34
N GLU A 273 18.56 -14.25 -0.59
CA GLU A 273 17.38 -14.92 -1.16
C GLU A 273 16.55 -13.95 -2.00
N VAL A 274 16.49 -12.68 -1.63
CA VAL A 274 15.82 -11.63 -2.41
C VAL A 274 16.57 -11.37 -3.72
N LEU A 275 17.90 -11.25 -3.66
CA LEU A 275 18.74 -11.10 -4.85
C LEU A 275 18.64 -12.32 -5.79
N ALA A 276 18.56 -13.54 -5.24
CA ALA A 276 18.38 -14.74 -6.04
C ALA A 276 17.04 -14.75 -6.77
N VAL A 277 15.95 -14.32 -6.10
CA VAL A 277 14.64 -14.16 -6.76
C VAL A 277 14.70 -13.07 -7.83
N LEU A 278 15.38 -11.95 -7.58
CA LEU A 278 15.56 -10.90 -8.59
C LEU A 278 16.26 -11.42 -9.85
N GLU A 279 17.36 -12.15 -9.69
CA GLU A 279 18.09 -12.76 -10.80
C GLU A 279 17.22 -13.78 -11.56
N GLN A 280 16.45 -14.59 -10.83
CA GLN A 280 15.51 -15.53 -11.43
C GLN A 280 14.42 -14.80 -12.23
N THR A 281 13.83 -13.74 -11.69
CA THR A 281 12.80 -12.96 -12.37
C THR A 281 13.34 -12.27 -13.61
N ALA A 282 14.56 -11.73 -13.57
CA ALA A 282 15.23 -11.18 -14.74
C ALA A 282 15.36 -12.23 -15.87
N LYS A 283 15.87 -13.43 -15.55
CA LYS A 283 15.99 -14.54 -16.52
C LYS A 283 14.63 -15.00 -17.07
N GLN A 284 13.59 -15.00 -16.24
CA GLN A 284 12.24 -15.33 -16.67
C GLN A 284 11.73 -14.30 -17.69
N LEU A 285 11.91 -13.01 -17.43
CA LEU A 285 11.52 -11.95 -18.36
C LEU A 285 12.33 -12.00 -19.67
N GLU A 286 13.63 -12.33 -19.61
CA GLU A 286 14.45 -12.59 -20.81
C GLU A 286 13.91 -13.78 -21.61
N SER A 287 13.52 -14.87 -20.94
CA SER A 287 12.93 -16.05 -21.59
C SER A 287 11.56 -15.77 -22.24
N MET A 288 10.85 -14.74 -21.74
CA MET A 288 9.62 -14.21 -22.33
C MET A 288 9.88 -13.24 -23.49
N GLY A 289 11.15 -13.01 -23.84
CA GLY A 289 11.57 -12.22 -25.00
C GLY A 289 11.88 -10.76 -24.72
N HIS A 290 11.89 -10.34 -23.45
CA HIS A 290 12.30 -8.99 -23.06
C HIS A 290 13.82 -8.85 -22.99
N GLU A 291 14.29 -7.60 -22.98
CA GLU A 291 15.69 -7.27 -22.73
C GLU A 291 15.81 -6.73 -21.31
N VAL A 292 16.67 -7.32 -20.48
CA VAL A 292 16.89 -6.87 -19.10
C VAL A 292 18.34 -6.40 -18.97
N VAL A 293 18.55 -5.12 -18.62
CA VAL A 293 19.88 -4.50 -18.60
C VAL A 293 20.11 -3.79 -17.28
N PRO A 294 21.25 -4.00 -16.58
CA PRO A 294 21.62 -3.22 -15.42
C PRO A 294 21.62 -1.71 -15.72
N ALA A 295 20.74 -0.96 -15.07
CA ALA A 295 20.62 0.48 -15.23
C ALA A 295 19.87 1.09 -14.04
N GLU A 296 20.32 2.26 -13.58
CA GLU A 296 19.78 2.92 -12.39
C GLU A 296 19.67 4.42 -12.61
N PRO A 297 18.69 5.10 -11.99
CA PRO A 297 18.59 6.54 -12.07
C PRO A 297 19.70 7.20 -11.25
N ASN A 298 20.25 8.31 -11.73
CA ASN A 298 21.29 9.07 -11.01
C ASN A 298 20.68 9.91 -9.89
N ILE A 299 20.38 9.26 -8.75
CA ILE A 299 19.74 9.89 -7.59
C ILE A 299 20.73 9.99 -6.43
N ASN A 300 20.81 11.17 -5.80
CA ASN A 300 21.47 11.31 -4.50
C ASN A 300 20.57 10.69 -3.41
N ILE A 301 20.94 9.48 -2.96
CA ILE A 301 20.14 8.69 -2.01
C ILE A 301 20.00 9.34 -0.62
N GLU A 302 20.98 10.14 -0.18
CA GLU A 302 20.91 10.83 1.11
C GLU A 302 19.89 11.97 1.05
N GLN A 303 19.98 12.80 0.00
CA GLN A 303 19.04 13.89 -0.23
C GLN A 303 17.62 13.35 -0.50
N PHE A 304 17.50 12.28 -1.29
CA PHE A 304 16.23 11.63 -1.59
C PHE A 304 15.49 11.20 -0.31
N TRP A 305 16.20 10.54 0.60
CA TRP A 305 15.63 10.14 1.88
C TRP A 305 15.27 11.36 2.75
N HIS A 306 16.17 12.33 2.84
CA HIS A 306 15.94 13.57 3.60
C HIS A 306 14.67 14.30 3.14
N ASP A 307 14.52 14.50 1.84
CA ASP A 307 13.36 15.18 1.26
C ASP A 307 12.07 14.42 1.54
N PHE A 308 12.11 13.09 1.46
CA PHE A 308 10.95 12.25 1.77
C PHE A 308 10.50 12.44 3.22
N ILE A 309 11.42 12.37 4.18
CA ILE A 309 11.05 12.46 5.59
C ILE A 309 10.64 13.88 6.00
N VAL A 310 11.19 14.93 5.38
CA VAL A 310 10.71 16.32 5.56
C VAL A 310 9.21 16.42 5.25
N VAL A 311 8.78 15.92 4.10
CA VAL A 311 7.37 15.97 3.69
C VAL A 311 6.49 15.19 4.67
N VAL A 312 6.87 13.95 5.00
CA VAL A 312 6.08 13.10 5.90
C VAL A 312 5.96 13.72 7.29
N CYS A 313 7.05 14.23 7.88
CA CYS A 313 7.04 14.88 9.19
C CYS A 313 6.18 16.15 9.19
N ALA A 314 6.32 17.02 8.18
CA ALA A 314 5.52 18.24 8.06
C ALA A 314 4.02 17.93 7.94
N HIS A 315 3.65 16.97 7.08
CA HIS A 315 2.26 16.53 6.92
C HIS A 315 1.72 15.84 8.18
N THR A 316 2.55 15.09 8.91
CA THR A 316 2.15 14.50 10.21
C THR A 316 1.83 15.58 11.24
N ALA A 317 2.64 16.65 11.31
CA ALA A 317 2.35 17.79 12.17
C ALA A 317 1.02 18.46 11.80
N PHE A 318 0.78 18.69 10.50
CA PHE A 318 -0.48 19.22 9.99
C PHE A 318 -1.68 18.34 10.39
N THR A 319 -1.59 17.02 10.24
CA THR A 319 -2.66 16.10 10.63
C THR A 319 -2.97 16.17 12.13
N ILE A 320 -1.94 16.19 12.99
CA ILE A 320 -2.15 16.27 14.44
C ILE A 320 -2.76 17.62 14.84
N ASP A 321 -2.30 18.73 14.25
CA ASP A 321 -2.87 20.05 14.53
C ASP A 321 -4.36 20.11 14.14
N ASN A 322 -4.75 19.47 13.04
CA ASN A 322 -6.17 19.38 12.67
C ASN A 322 -6.97 18.51 13.65
N ILE A 323 -6.41 17.39 14.11
CA ILE A 323 -7.05 16.55 15.14
C ILE A 323 -7.24 17.36 16.42
N GLU A 324 -6.24 18.13 16.85
CA GLU A 324 -6.37 18.99 18.03
C GLU A 324 -7.44 20.06 17.85
N ARG A 325 -7.51 20.71 16.69
CA ARG A 325 -8.51 21.73 16.38
C ARG A 325 -9.93 21.18 16.34
N GLU A 326 -10.11 19.97 15.79
CA GLU A 326 -11.42 19.37 15.56
C GLU A 326 -11.93 18.60 16.78
N PHE A 327 -11.06 17.86 17.47
CA PHE A 327 -11.43 16.94 18.55
C PHE A 327 -10.86 17.34 19.93
N GLY A 328 -9.91 18.27 19.98
CA GLY A 328 -9.32 18.77 21.22
C GLY A 328 -8.02 18.06 21.65
N VAL A 329 -7.29 18.71 22.56
CA VAL A 329 -5.93 18.30 23.00
C VAL A 329 -5.85 16.91 23.64
N ASP A 330 -6.95 16.42 24.23
CA ASP A 330 -6.96 15.09 24.84
C ASP A 330 -6.83 13.96 23.82
N HIS A 331 -7.24 14.20 22.56
CA HIS A 331 -7.03 13.25 21.47
C HIS A 331 -5.53 13.11 21.17
N VAL A 332 -4.80 14.23 21.09
CA VAL A 332 -3.34 14.24 20.85
C VAL A 332 -2.57 13.44 21.90
N LYS A 333 -3.02 13.43 23.17
CA LYS A 333 -2.38 12.67 24.26
C LYS A 333 -2.47 11.14 24.07
N ASN A 334 -3.40 10.66 23.26
CA ASN A 334 -3.65 9.23 23.03
C ASN A 334 -2.83 8.64 21.87
N LEU A 335 -2.11 9.47 21.12
CA LEU A 335 -1.23 9.07 20.04
C LEU A 335 -0.09 8.16 20.49
N GLU A 336 0.47 7.41 19.55
CA GLU A 336 1.70 6.66 19.76
C GLU A 336 2.92 7.60 19.84
N PRO A 337 3.95 7.27 20.65
CA PRO A 337 5.13 8.12 20.82
C PRO A 337 5.84 8.47 19.51
N GLN A 338 5.95 7.52 18.57
CA GLN A 338 6.60 7.79 17.29
C GLN A 338 5.84 8.82 16.44
N THR A 339 4.51 8.75 16.42
CA THR A 339 3.64 9.69 15.69
C THR A 339 3.80 11.10 16.23
N TYR A 340 3.77 11.24 17.56
CA TYR A 340 3.98 12.52 18.22
C TYR A 340 5.38 13.10 17.92
N ASN A 341 6.43 12.27 17.99
CA ASN A 341 7.80 12.71 17.68
C ASN A 341 7.98 13.12 16.22
N MET A 342 7.37 12.40 15.28
CA MET A 342 7.39 12.81 13.86
C MET A 342 6.77 14.19 13.65
N ALA A 343 5.68 14.50 14.38
CA ALA A 343 5.10 15.84 14.34
C ALA A 343 5.95 16.90 15.05
N LEU A 344 6.64 16.59 16.15
CA LEU A 344 7.60 17.52 16.76
C LEU A 344 8.70 17.89 15.76
N LEU A 345 9.23 16.90 15.03
CA LEU A 345 10.19 17.14 13.95
C LEU A 345 9.56 18.01 12.86
N GLY A 346 8.34 17.67 12.41
CA GLY A 346 7.59 18.47 11.45
C GLY A 346 7.44 19.94 11.84
N ARG A 347 7.11 20.23 13.10
CA ARG A 347 6.98 21.60 13.64
C ARG A 347 8.32 22.35 13.73
N SER A 348 9.44 21.64 13.69
CA SER A 348 10.78 22.26 13.67
C SER A 348 11.24 22.68 12.27
N LEU A 349 10.54 22.21 11.23
CA LEU A 349 10.81 22.53 9.83
C LEU A 349 10.07 23.81 9.41
N SER A 350 10.69 24.60 8.54
CA SER A 350 10.07 25.78 7.95
C SER A 350 9.31 25.44 6.66
N ALA A 351 8.44 26.36 6.23
CA ALA A 351 7.81 26.25 4.90
C ALA A 351 8.84 26.21 3.76
N VAL A 352 10.01 26.83 3.94
CA VAL A 352 11.11 26.83 2.97
C VAL A 352 11.78 25.45 2.90
N ASP A 353 11.94 24.76 4.04
CA ASP A 353 12.46 23.38 4.07
C ASP A 353 11.54 22.43 3.30
N LEU A 354 10.22 22.56 3.48
CA LEU A 354 9.23 21.80 2.71
C LEU A 354 9.31 22.09 1.20
N ALA A 355 9.47 23.36 0.81
CA ALA A 355 9.63 23.74 -0.59
C ALA A 355 10.92 23.17 -1.21
N HIS A 356 12.04 23.16 -0.47
CA HIS A 356 13.28 22.51 -0.90
C HIS A 356 13.12 21.00 -1.07
N ALA A 357 12.49 20.33 -0.11
CA ALA A 357 12.21 18.90 -0.20
C ALA A 357 11.36 18.56 -1.44
N LYS A 358 10.32 19.36 -1.70
CA LYS A 358 9.50 19.19 -2.90
C LYS A 358 10.28 19.42 -4.20
N HIS A 359 11.23 20.35 -4.21
CA HIS A 359 12.13 20.55 -5.35
C HIS A 359 13.09 19.35 -5.54
N GLY A 360 13.62 18.76 -4.47
CA GLY A 360 14.46 17.57 -4.55
C GLY A 360 13.70 16.31 -5.01
N TRP A 361 12.40 16.20 -4.69
CA TRP A 361 11.53 15.19 -5.31
C TRP A 361 11.42 15.38 -6.82
N HIS A 362 11.32 16.63 -7.30
CA HIS A 362 11.33 16.93 -8.74
C HIS A 362 12.65 16.54 -9.41
N HIS A 363 13.79 16.77 -8.75
CA HIS A 363 15.08 16.28 -9.27
C HIS A 363 15.07 14.75 -9.45
N SER A 364 14.56 14.01 -8.47
CA SER A 364 14.45 12.55 -8.53
C SER A 364 13.50 12.08 -9.64
N GLN A 365 12.38 12.80 -9.83
CA GLN A 365 11.47 12.60 -10.97
C GLN A 365 12.19 12.76 -12.29
N TYR A 366 12.95 13.84 -12.45
CA TYR A 366 13.67 14.15 -13.69
C TYR A 366 14.72 13.09 -14.00
N GLN A 367 15.56 12.71 -13.03
CA GLN A 367 16.60 11.69 -13.23
C GLN A 367 16.01 10.31 -13.56
N THR A 368 14.89 9.94 -12.95
CA THR A 368 14.18 8.70 -13.29
C THR A 368 13.50 8.79 -14.66
N GLY A 369 12.99 9.97 -15.02
CA GLY A 369 12.45 10.25 -16.35
C GLY A 369 13.48 10.04 -17.45
N LEU A 370 14.70 10.57 -17.28
CA LEU A 370 15.82 10.37 -18.21
C LEU A 370 16.13 8.88 -18.42
N LEU A 371 16.17 8.08 -17.33
CA LEU A 371 16.33 6.63 -17.46
C LEU A 371 15.18 6.03 -18.30
N LEU A 372 13.95 6.44 -18.04
CA LEU A 372 12.78 5.89 -18.74
C LEU A 372 12.60 6.40 -20.19
N GLU A 373 13.45 7.31 -20.67
CA GLU A 373 13.56 7.59 -22.11
C GLU A 373 14.18 6.39 -22.84
N ASP A 374 15.16 5.72 -22.23
CA ASP A 374 15.88 4.57 -22.80
C ASP A 374 15.29 3.20 -22.40
N TYR A 375 14.49 3.15 -21.34
CA TYR A 375 13.92 1.94 -20.75
C TYR A 375 12.41 2.02 -20.60
N ASP A 376 11.72 0.91 -20.85
CA ASP A 376 10.27 0.82 -20.75
C ASP A 376 9.75 0.72 -19.32
N MET A 377 10.55 0.14 -18.44
CA MET A 377 10.25 -0.04 -17.04
C MET A 377 11.51 -0.37 -16.24
N ILE A 378 11.38 -0.35 -14.92
CA ILE A 378 12.40 -0.76 -13.96
C ILE A 378 11.93 -2.04 -13.27
N LEU A 379 12.82 -3.04 -13.17
CA LEU A 379 12.70 -4.22 -12.32
C LEU A 379 13.64 -4.07 -11.11
N CYS A 380 13.11 -4.23 -9.91
CA CYS A 380 13.89 -4.28 -8.68
C CYS A 380 13.21 -5.17 -7.62
N PRO A 381 13.86 -5.49 -6.49
CA PRO A 381 13.14 -6.05 -5.34
C PRO A 381 12.01 -5.12 -4.89
N THR A 382 10.88 -5.65 -4.40
CA THR A 382 9.90 -4.78 -3.73
C THR A 382 10.43 -4.35 -2.35
N VAL A 383 11.06 -5.28 -1.63
CA VAL A 383 11.57 -5.10 -0.27
C VAL A 383 12.88 -5.87 -0.14
N PRO A 384 13.84 -5.40 0.69
CA PRO A 384 15.17 -5.99 0.72
C PRO A 384 15.24 -7.31 1.50
N THR A 385 14.19 -7.72 2.22
CA THR A 385 14.16 -8.96 3.00
C THR A 385 12.80 -9.64 2.93
N PRO A 386 12.72 -10.96 3.20
CA PRO A 386 11.46 -11.60 3.60
C PRO A 386 10.87 -10.96 4.86
N ALA A 387 9.63 -11.32 5.20
CA ALA A 387 8.95 -10.83 6.38
C ALA A 387 9.74 -11.09 7.68
N VAL A 388 9.71 -10.13 8.60
CA VAL A 388 10.40 -10.19 9.89
C VAL A 388 9.43 -10.52 11.03
N LYS A 389 9.97 -10.91 12.18
CA LYS A 389 9.17 -11.14 13.39
C LYS A 389 8.54 -9.83 13.89
N HIS A 390 7.39 -9.95 14.54
CA HIS A 390 6.76 -8.84 15.27
C HIS A 390 7.71 -8.24 16.32
N GLY A 391 7.53 -6.95 16.60
CA GLY A 391 8.35 -6.19 17.54
C GLY A 391 9.76 -5.83 17.05
N VAL A 392 10.14 -6.20 15.82
CA VAL A 392 11.43 -5.82 15.21
C VAL A 392 11.39 -4.41 14.61
N LEU A 393 10.26 -4.04 14.00
CA LEU A 393 10.10 -2.75 13.29
C LEU A 393 9.50 -1.63 14.14
N PRO A 394 8.53 -1.87 15.04
CA PRO A 394 8.06 -0.83 15.96
C PRO A 394 9.16 -0.42 16.93
N PRO A 395 9.12 0.81 17.48
CA PRO A 395 10.03 1.21 18.55
C PRO A 395 9.96 0.26 19.75
N SER A 396 11.10 -0.03 20.37
CA SER A 396 11.12 -0.78 21.62
C SER A 396 10.56 0.04 22.78
N ARG A 397 10.25 -0.60 23.92
CA ARG A 397 9.82 0.13 25.12
C ARG A 397 10.82 1.18 25.60
N MET A 398 12.12 0.91 25.42
CA MET A 398 13.17 1.86 25.78
C MET A 398 13.17 3.06 24.83
N ASP A 399 13.03 2.81 23.53
CA ASP A 399 12.93 3.87 22.52
C ASP A 399 11.73 4.77 22.81
N GLU A 400 10.58 4.19 23.13
CA GLU A 400 9.38 4.94 23.52
C GLU A 400 9.58 5.78 24.78
N MET A 401 10.27 5.25 25.79
CA MET A 401 10.58 6.00 27.01
C MET A 401 11.48 7.20 26.73
N MET A 402 12.51 7.02 25.89
CA MET A 402 13.37 8.12 25.45
C MET A 402 12.59 9.15 24.63
N MET A 403 11.78 8.70 23.69
CA MET A 403 10.88 9.52 22.86
C MET A 403 9.94 10.40 23.70
N ARG A 404 9.38 9.85 24.80
CA ARG A 404 8.55 10.64 25.74
C ARG A 404 9.36 11.62 26.56
N SER A 405 10.61 11.31 26.88
CA SER A 405 11.48 12.23 27.62
C SER A 405 11.97 13.41 26.76
N ALA A 406 12.15 13.19 25.45
CA ALA A 406 12.53 14.24 24.49
C ALA A 406 11.48 15.36 24.42
N GLU A 407 10.20 15.04 24.57
CA GLU A 407 9.11 16.02 24.70
C GLU A 407 9.34 17.00 25.85
N VAL A 408 9.78 16.50 27.01
CA VAL A 408 10.02 17.32 28.21
C VAL A 408 11.26 18.21 28.02
N LEU A 409 12.28 17.69 27.35
CA LEU A 409 13.55 18.40 27.10
C LEU A 409 13.44 19.44 25.98
N ASN A 410 12.55 19.24 25.00
CA ASN A 410 12.32 20.18 23.89
C ASN A 410 11.57 21.47 24.29
N LYS A 411 11.01 21.55 25.50
CA LYS A 411 10.30 22.76 25.99
C LYS A 411 11.18 23.99 26.25
N GLY A 412 12.48 23.95 25.91
CA GLY A 412 13.39 25.09 26.06
C GLY A 412 14.53 25.22 25.05
N PHE A 413 14.77 24.22 24.19
CA PHE A 413 15.84 24.22 23.18
C PHE A 413 15.34 23.50 21.93
N ASN A 414 15.55 24.05 20.72
CA ASN A 414 15.10 23.46 19.45
C ASN A 414 15.98 22.27 19.03
N MET A 415 16.04 21.23 19.87
CA MET A 415 16.88 20.04 19.66
C MET A 415 16.41 19.21 18.47
N GLY A 416 15.14 19.27 18.10
CA GLY A 416 14.60 18.60 16.90
C GLY A 416 15.31 19.05 15.62
N ARG A 417 15.49 20.38 15.44
CA ARG A 417 16.23 20.93 14.30
C ARG A 417 17.70 20.53 14.29
N TYR A 418 18.35 20.44 15.46
CA TYR A 418 19.75 20.02 15.57
C TYR A 418 19.94 18.52 15.32
N ALA A 419 19.06 17.67 15.84
CA ALA A 419 19.09 16.22 15.61
C ALA A 419 18.85 15.86 14.14
N PHE A 420 17.97 16.60 13.47
CA PHE A 420 17.68 16.45 12.04
C PHE A 420 18.82 16.97 11.15
N SER A 421 19.36 18.16 11.42
CA SER A 421 20.47 18.74 10.64
C SER A 421 21.83 18.04 10.85
N SER A 422 21.97 17.23 11.90
CA SER A 422 23.21 16.48 12.18
C SER A 422 23.26 15.07 11.57
N GLY A 423 22.21 14.62 10.86
CA GLY A 423 22.14 13.28 10.28
C GLY A 423 21.98 12.16 11.31
N MET A 424 21.67 12.50 12.57
CA MET A 424 21.63 11.57 13.70
C MET A 424 20.38 10.70 13.68
N ILE A 425 19.25 11.26 13.24
CA ILE A 425 17.98 10.55 13.13
C ILE A 425 18.07 9.47 12.03
N GLU A 426 18.70 9.79 10.91
CA GLU A 426 18.94 8.90 9.78
C GLU A 426 19.80 7.70 10.18
N LYS A 427 20.88 7.94 10.95
CA LYS A 427 21.75 6.86 11.44
C LYS A 427 21.06 5.92 12.42
N LEU A 428 20.21 6.45 13.30
CA LEU A 428 19.51 5.66 14.32
C LEU A 428 18.32 4.85 13.76
N SER A 429 17.74 5.29 12.65
CA SER A 429 16.55 4.65 12.05
C SER A 429 16.87 3.79 10.82
N ALA A 430 18.11 3.80 10.31
CA ALA A 430 18.54 3.07 9.11
C ALA A 430 18.11 1.59 9.01
N PRO A 431 18.14 0.75 10.07
CA PRO A 431 17.73 -0.66 9.96
C PRO A 431 16.23 -0.88 9.67
N VAL A 432 15.37 0.03 10.15
CA VAL A 432 13.93 0.00 9.90
C VAL A 432 13.63 0.68 8.57
N LEU A 433 14.25 1.83 8.31
CA LEU A 433 14.05 2.62 7.10
C LEU A 433 14.52 1.90 5.84
N GLY A 434 15.67 1.22 5.90
CA GLY A 434 16.24 0.52 4.75
C GLY A 434 15.29 -0.50 4.12
N LYS A 435 14.29 -0.98 4.87
CA LYS A 435 13.24 -1.86 4.34
C LYS A 435 12.39 -1.21 3.24
N MET A 436 12.26 0.11 3.23
CA MET A 436 11.52 0.88 2.21
C MET A 436 12.39 1.24 0.99
N GLY A 437 13.65 0.81 0.96
CA GLY A 437 14.66 1.30 0.02
C GLY A 437 14.31 1.17 -1.45
N PHE A 438 13.35 0.31 -1.82
CA PHE A 438 12.92 0.15 -3.22
C PHE A 438 11.55 0.73 -3.53
N THR A 439 10.64 0.84 -2.56
CA THR A 439 9.27 1.29 -2.82
C THR A 439 9.15 2.81 -2.97
N LEU A 440 10.02 3.58 -2.29
CA LEU A 440 9.94 5.04 -2.24
C LEU A 440 10.01 5.71 -3.62
N LEU A 441 10.76 5.12 -4.57
CA LEU A 441 10.93 5.71 -5.91
C LEU A 441 9.57 6.00 -6.55
N GLY A 442 8.65 5.05 -6.53
CA GLY A 442 7.31 5.24 -7.11
C GLY A 442 6.47 6.31 -6.42
N ASN A 443 6.63 6.53 -5.11
CA ASN A 443 5.88 7.56 -4.38
C ASN A 443 6.42 8.96 -4.65
N VAL A 444 7.73 9.14 -4.46
CA VAL A 444 8.43 10.42 -4.68
C VAL A 444 8.26 10.86 -6.12
N THR A 445 8.47 9.93 -7.07
CA THR A 445 8.36 10.25 -8.49
C THR A 445 6.92 10.37 -8.98
N GLY A 446 5.98 9.71 -8.31
CA GLY A 446 4.59 9.60 -8.75
C GLY A 446 4.35 8.49 -9.78
N LEU A 447 5.41 7.83 -10.27
CA LEU A 447 5.33 6.74 -11.25
C LEU A 447 4.47 5.58 -10.76
N PRO A 448 3.74 4.87 -11.64
CA PRO A 448 3.04 3.66 -11.26
C PRO A 448 4.04 2.54 -10.96
N ALA A 449 3.77 1.77 -9.92
CA ALA A 449 4.63 0.68 -9.47
C ALA A 449 3.80 -0.47 -8.90
N MET A 450 4.14 -1.71 -9.21
CA MET A 450 3.43 -2.88 -8.70
C MET A 450 4.39 -3.91 -8.09
N SER A 451 3.94 -4.58 -7.05
CA SER A 451 4.60 -5.76 -6.48
C SER A 451 3.95 -7.02 -7.02
N VAL A 452 4.77 -7.92 -7.58
CA VAL A 452 4.36 -9.23 -8.08
C VAL A 452 4.92 -10.34 -7.16
N PRO A 453 4.12 -11.33 -6.74
CA PRO A 453 4.55 -12.37 -5.80
C PRO A 453 5.25 -13.52 -6.53
N VAL A 454 6.56 -13.42 -6.77
CA VAL A 454 7.29 -14.32 -7.69
C VAL A 454 8.34 -15.22 -7.01
N GLY A 455 8.49 -15.14 -5.70
CA GLY A 455 9.47 -15.92 -4.97
C GLY A 455 9.02 -16.35 -3.58
N MET A 456 9.68 -17.37 -3.05
CA MET A 456 9.47 -17.88 -1.71
C MET A 456 10.84 -18.12 -1.07
N SER A 457 11.02 -17.58 0.14
CA SER A 457 12.22 -17.86 0.93
C SER A 457 12.26 -19.32 1.40
N LYS A 458 13.44 -19.79 1.78
CA LYS A 458 13.67 -21.12 2.39
C LYS A 458 12.85 -21.34 3.65
N ASN A 459 12.47 -20.25 4.34
CA ASN A 459 11.65 -20.28 5.54
C ASN A 459 10.13 -20.20 5.25
N GLY A 460 9.73 -20.31 3.99
CA GLY A 460 8.32 -20.35 3.57
C GLY A 460 7.61 -19.01 3.57
N LEU A 461 8.36 -17.89 3.60
CA LEU A 461 7.83 -16.53 3.51
C LEU A 461 7.92 -15.99 2.08
N PRO A 462 6.89 -15.32 1.56
CA PRO A 462 6.90 -14.73 0.22
C PRO A 462 8.01 -13.69 0.00
N ILE A 463 8.44 -13.58 -1.25
CA ILE A 463 9.36 -12.56 -1.77
C ILE A 463 8.72 -11.95 -3.02
N GLY A 464 8.51 -10.64 -3.00
CA GLY A 464 7.96 -9.88 -4.12
C GLY A 464 9.02 -9.14 -4.93
N MET A 465 8.84 -9.07 -6.24
CA MET A 465 9.58 -8.17 -7.13
C MET A 465 8.69 -7.01 -7.54
N GLN A 466 9.32 -5.86 -7.75
CA GLN A 466 8.65 -4.63 -8.13
C GLN A 466 8.94 -4.29 -9.59
N LEU A 467 7.88 -3.92 -10.29
CA LEU A 467 7.92 -3.36 -11.64
C LEU A 467 7.44 -1.91 -11.58
N ILE A 468 8.23 -0.96 -12.08
CA ILE A 468 7.93 0.47 -12.10
C ILE A 468 7.85 0.93 -13.56
N GLY A 469 6.73 1.52 -13.95
CA GLY A 469 6.47 1.96 -15.32
C GLY A 469 6.66 3.45 -15.51
N ARG A 470 6.45 3.92 -16.74
CA ARG A 470 6.37 5.35 -17.05
C ARG A 470 5.13 5.98 -16.43
N MET A 471 5.18 7.28 -16.21
CA MET A 471 4.03 8.04 -15.72
C MET A 471 2.83 7.81 -16.65
N ASN A 472 1.68 7.45 -16.08
CA ASN A 472 0.43 7.15 -16.80
C ASN A 472 0.45 5.89 -17.68
N ASP A 473 1.50 5.05 -17.61
CA ASP A 473 1.62 3.81 -18.39
C ASP A 473 1.40 2.56 -17.54
N GLU A 474 0.30 2.55 -16.77
CA GLU A 474 -0.11 1.35 -16.04
C GLU A 474 -0.48 0.19 -16.98
N ALA A 475 -0.86 0.48 -18.22
CA ALA A 475 -1.22 -0.52 -19.22
C ALA A 475 -0.03 -1.44 -19.57
N THR A 476 1.18 -0.89 -19.75
CA THR A 476 2.39 -1.70 -19.96
C THR A 476 2.69 -2.58 -18.75
N LEU A 477 2.57 -2.03 -17.53
CA LEU A 477 2.75 -2.78 -16.30
C LEU A 477 1.75 -3.95 -16.21
N PHE A 478 0.46 -3.69 -16.37
CA PHE A 478 -0.56 -4.74 -16.32
C PHE A 478 -0.35 -5.82 -17.40
N SER A 479 0.07 -5.43 -18.60
CA SER A 479 0.34 -6.39 -19.69
C SER A 479 1.44 -7.38 -19.30
N VAL A 480 2.56 -6.90 -18.76
CA VAL A 480 3.67 -7.75 -18.28
C VAL A 480 3.25 -8.60 -17.09
N ALA A 481 2.64 -8.01 -16.05
CA ALA A 481 2.21 -8.78 -14.89
C ALA A 481 1.18 -9.86 -15.25
N GLY A 482 0.24 -9.56 -16.14
CA GLY A 482 -0.74 -10.52 -16.62
C GLY A 482 -0.10 -11.66 -17.43
N GLU A 483 0.93 -11.36 -18.23
CA GLU A 483 1.71 -12.39 -18.91
C GLU A 483 2.47 -13.28 -17.91
N MET A 484 3.14 -12.69 -16.91
CA MET A 484 3.83 -13.41 -15.84
C MET A 484 2.88 -14.32 -15.05
N GLU A 485 1.70 -13.82 -14.70
CA GLU A 485 0.66 -14.57 -13.99
C GLU A 485 0.18 -15.77 -14.83
N ARG A 486 -0.17 -15.56 -16.10
CA ARG A 486 -0.59 -16.63 -17.02
C ARG A 486 0.50 -17.66 -17.31
N ALA A 487 1.77 -17.25 -17.27
CA ALA A 487 2.92 -18.14 -17.37
C ALA A 487 3.19 -18.95 -16.08
N GLY A 488 2.39 -18.74 -15.02
CA GLY A 488 2.50 -19.49 -13.76
C GLY A 488 3.66 -19.06 -12.89
N LEU A 489 4.16 -17.83 -13.05
CA LEU A 489 5.31 -17.33 -12.28
C LEU A 489 4.94 -16.91 -10.85
N PHE A 490 3.65 -16.71 -10.57
CA PHE A 490 3.20 -16.25 -9.26
C PHE A 490 3.19 -17.38 -8.23
N THR A 491 3.59 -17.07 -7.00
CA THR A 491 3.51 -18.00 -5.88
C THR A 491 2.06 -18.22 -5.46
N LYS A 492 1.76 -19.44 -5.00
CA LYS A 492 0.46 -19.78 -4.41
C LYS A 492 0.15 -18.94 -3.16
N HIS A 493 -1.13 -18.67 -2.93
CA HIS A 493 -1.58 -17.96 -1.74
C HIS A 493 -1.50 -18.82 -0.48
N ALA A 494 -1.64 -18.20 0.70
CA ALA A 494 -1.45 -18.88 1.98
C ALA A 494 -2.52 -19.95 2.26
N PHE A 495 -3.74 -19.79 1.72
CA PHE A 495 -4.84 -20.76 1.87
C PHE A 495 -4.72 -21.98 0.94
N GLU A 496 -3.74 -22.01 0.04
CA GLU A 496 -3.47 -23.14 -0.87
C GLU A 496 -2.35 -24.06 -0.35
N LYS A 497 -1.76 -23.74 0.80
CA LYS A 497 -0.76 -24.55 1.51
C LYS A 497 -1.45 -25.38 2.58
#